data_AF-A0A4R2P4V0-F1
#
_entry.id   AF-A0A4R2P4V0-F1
#
_cell.length_a   1.000
_cell.length_b   1.000
_cell.length_c   1.000
_cell.angle_alpha   90.00
_cell.angle_beta   90.00
_cell.angle_gamma   90.00
#
_symmetry.space_group_name_H-M   'P 1'
#
loop_
_entity.id
_entity.type
_entity.pdbx_description
1 polymer ?
#
loop_
_entity_poly.entity_id
_entity_poly.type
_entity_poly.pdbx_seq_one_letter_code
_entity_poly.pdbx_strand_id
1 'polypeptide(L)' 'MHADVPHLDAWFIDEVDPTVSPVKAKGVGELGLTGVAPAVANAVYNATGVRVREYPLTLDKHLDRLPAMASATA' A
#
# COMPACT_ATOMS: atom_id res chain seq x y z
N MET A 1 -15.97 14.84 -2.77
CA MET A 1 -16.43 13.55 -2.20
C MET A 1 -15.28 12.57 -2.39
N HIS A 2 -14.80 11.93 -1.32
CA HIS A 2 -13.56 11.11 -1.23
C HIS A 2 -12.26 11.93 -1.09
N ALA A 3 -12.07 12.59 0.04
CA ALA A 3 -10.81 13.30 0.36
C ALA A 3 -9.68 12.35 0.82
N ASP A 4 -10.02 11.11 1.13
CA ASP A 4 -9.19 10.06 1.70
C ASP A 4 -8.75 9.01 0.67
N VAL A 5 -9.30 9.05 -0.56
CA VAL A 5 -8.89 8.18 -1.66
C VAL A 5 -7.81 8.89 -2.48
N PRO A 6 -6.56 8.41 -2.47
CA PRO A 6 -5.49 9.02 -3.25
C PRO A 6 -5.68 8.74 -4.76
N HIS A 7 -4.87 9.40 -5.58
CA HIS A 7 -4.78 9.06 -7.00
C HIS A 7 -4.31 7.60 -7.18
N LEU A 8 -4.92 6.90 -8.14
CA LEU A 8 -4.66 5.49 -8.44
C LEU A 8 -4.32 5.36 -9.92
N ASP A 9 -3.14 4.80 -10.20
CA ASP A 9 -2.72 4.45 -11.56
C ASP A 9 -2.91 2.96 -11.81
N ALA A 10 -3.52 2.62 -12.96
CA ALA A 10 -3.68 1.25 -13.41
C ALA A 10 -2.85 1.01 -14.68
N TRP A 11 -1.95 0.03 -14.60
CA TRP A 11 -1.05 -0.33 -15.69
C TRP A 11 -1.37 -1.74 -16.15
N PHE A 12 -1.60 -1.89 -17.45
CA PHE A 12 -1.77 -3.19 -18.08
C PHE A 12 -0.40 -3.72 -18.52
N ILE A 13 -0.12 -4.97 -18.19
CA ILE A 13 1.08 -5.66 -18.65
C ILE A 13 0.75 -6.30 -20.00
N ASP A 14 1.50 -5.94 -21.03
CA ASP A 14 1.36 -6.50 -22.37
C ASP A 14 2.09 -7.85 -22.46
N GLU A 15 1.59 -8.82 -21.68
CA GLU A 15 2.11 -10.18 -21.64
C GLU A 15 0.98 -11.18 -21.83
N VAL A 16 1.17 -12.09 -22.78
CA VAL A 16 0.22 -13.16 -23.08
C VAL A 16 0.76 -14.49 -22.53
N ASP A 17 0.04 -15.08 -21.58
CA ASP A 17 0.37 -16.39 -21.04
C ASP A 17 -0.26 -17.50 -21.90
N PRO A 18 0.56 -18.36 -22.55
CA PRO A 18 0.05 -19.38 -23.44
C PRO A 18 -0.62 -20.56 -22.72
N THR A 19 -0.42 -20.70 -21.41
CA THR A 19 -0.85 -21.87 -20.63
C THR A 19 -2.05 -21.62 -19.73
N VAL A 20 -2.45 -20.35 -19.53
CA VAL A 20 -3.48 -19.99 -18.55
C VAL A 20 -4.89 -20.49 -18.92
N SER A 21 -5.32 -20.29 -20.17
CA SER A 21 -6.67 -20.64 -20.65
C SER A 21 -6.76 -20.51 -22.18
N PRO A 22 -7.77 -21.12 -22.85
CA PRO A 22 -7.97 -20.97 -24.29
C PRO A 22 -8.16 -19.52 -24.76
N VAL A 23 -8.78 -18.69 -23.92
CA VAL A 23 -8.99 -17.25 -24.16
C VAL A 23 -7.83 -16.38 -23.65
N LYS A 24 -6.83 -16.99 -23.00
CA LYS A 24 -5.60 -16.35 -22.48
C LYS A 24 -5.84 -15.24 -21.45
N ALA A 25 -7.05 -15.17 -20.89
CA ALA A 25 -7.42 -14.19 -19.87
C ALA A 25 -7.10 -14.70 -18.46
N LYS A 26 -6.78 -13.76 -17.56
CA LYS A 26 -6.50 -13.97 -16.13
C LYS A 26 -7.46 -13.14 -15.29
N GLY A 27 -7.93 -13.70 -14.18
CA GLY A 27 -8.66 -12.94 -13.17
C GLY A 27 -7.69 -12.10 -12.33
N VAL A 28 -7.95 -10.79 -12.23
CA VAL A 28 -7.09 -9.84 -11.48
C VAL A 28 -7.84 -9.06 -10.38
N GLY A 29 -9.12 -9.39 -10.15
CA GLY A 29 -9.98 -8.66 -9.21
C GLY A 29 -9.46 -8.69 -7.77
N GLU A 30 -9.00 -9.84 -7.29
CA GLU A 30 -8.46 -9.98 -5.93
C GLU A 30 -7.00 -9.51 -5.83
N LEU A 31 -6.20 -9.80 -6.87
CA LEU A 31 -4.77 -9.50 -6.89
C LEU A 31 -4.47 -8.01 -6.76
N GLY A 32 -5.35 -7.15 -7.29
CA GLY A 32 -5.22 -5.70 -7.15
C GLY A 32 -5.26 -5.21 -5.70
N LEU A 33 -5.92 -5.94 -4.78
CA LEU A 33 -6.07 -5.54 -3.39
C LEU A 33 -5.10 -6.25 -2.44
N THR A 34 -4.72 -7.49 -2.72
CA THR A 34 -3.92 -8.34 -1.80
C THR A 34 -2.62 -7.68 -1.34
N GLY A 35 -1.96 -6.89 -2.21
CA GLY A 35 -0.72 -6.18 -1.89
C GLY A 35 -0.87 -4.82 -1.21
N VAL A 36 -2.08 -4.26 -1.14
CA VAL A 36 -2.30 -2.86 -0.75
C VAL A 36 -1.97 -2.61 0.72
N ALA A 37 -2.52 -3.42 1.64
CA ALA A 37 -2.29 -3.27 3.08
C ALA A 37 -0.79 -3.32 3.47
N PRO A 38 0.00 -4.33 3.04
CA PRO A 38 1.43 -4.36 3.35
C PRO A 38 2.23 -3.25 2.63
N ALA A 39 1.82 -2.82 1.43
CA ALA A 39 2.47 -1.70 0.74
C ALA A 39 2.34 -0.40 1.53
N VAL A 40 1.13 -0.07 1.99
CA VAL A 40 0.88 1.10 2.84
C VAL A 40 1.65 1.00 4.16
N ALA A 41 1.63 -0.16 4.83
CA ALA A 41 2.38 -0.36 6.07
C ALA A 41 3.90 -0.20 5.88
N ASN A 42 4.45 -0.59 4.73
CA ASN A 42 5.85 -0.36 4.37
C ASN A 42 6.16 1.10 4.10
N ALA A 43 5.27 1.82 3.41
CA ALA A 43 5.43 3.27 3.20
C ALA A 43 5.46 4.03 4.53
N VAL A 44 4.55 3.72 5.44
CA VAL A 44 4.50 4.32 6.80
C VAL A 44 5.80 4.05 7.56
N TYR A 45 6.29 2.81 7.55
CA TYR A 45 7.57 2.48 8.18
C TYR A 45 8.74 3.21 7.53
N ASN A 46 8.79 3.28 6.21
CA ASN A 46 9.84 3.99 5.49
C ASN A 46 9.86 5.49 5.86
N ALA A 47 8.69 6.10 6.04
CA ALA A 47 8.57 7.50 6.41
C ALA A 47 8.90 7.79 7.89
N THR A 48 8.62 6.84 8.79
CA THR A 48 8.60 7.12 10.24
C THR A 48 9.59 6.30 11.07
N GLY A 49 10.15 5.23 10.50
CA GLY A 49 10.92 4.22 11.24
C GLY A 49 10.09 3.33 12.17
N VAL A 50 8.79 3.62 12.35
CA VAL A 50 7.90 2.90 13.27
C VAL A 50 7.20 1.77 12.54
N ARG A 51 7.37 0.54 13.02
CA ARG A 51 6.71 -0.65 12.47
C ARG A 51 5.47 -1.04 13.27
N VAL A 52 4.31 -0.97 12.64
CA VAL A 52 3.03 -1.53 13.12
C VAL A 52 2.73 -2.80 12.34
N ARG A 53 2.36 -3.89 13.04
CA ARG A 53 2.04 -5.20 12.44
C ARG A 53 0.59 -5.63 12.69
N GLU A 54 -0.15 -4.85 13.44
CA GLU A 54 -1.54 -5.10 13.76
C GLU A 54 -2.40 -4.16 12.91
N TYR A 55 -3.26 -4.73 12.07
CA TYR A 55 -4.20 -3.97 11.25
C TYR A 55 -5.51 -3.74 12.02
N PRO A 56 -6.23 -2.63 11.76
CA PRO A 56 -5.87 -1.50 10.89
C PRO A 56 -4.73 -0.62 11.46
N LEU A 57 -3.99 0.09 10.58
CA LEU A 57 -2.93 1.04 10.95
C LEU A 57 -3.54 2.36 11.47
N THR A 58 -4.14 2.31 12.65
CA THR A 58 -4.73 3.47 13.31
C THR A 58 -3.69 4.29 14.06
N LEU A 59 -3.99 5.58 14.28
CA LEU A 59 -3.05 6.54 14.88
C LEU A 59 -2.65 6.16 16.31
N ASP A 60 -3.56 5.62 17.12
CA ASP A 60 -3.31 5.14 18.48
C ASP A 60 -2.21 4.07 18.55
N LYS A 61 -2.03 3.28 17.49
CA LYS A 61 -0.99 2.24 17.41
C LYS A 61 0.37 2.77 16.95
N HIS A 62 0.43 4.04 16.55
CA HIS A 62 1.58 4.63 15.85
C HIS A 62 2.16 5.88 16.55
N LEU A 63 1.31 6.80 16.99
CA LEU A 63 1.72 8.14 17.45
C LEU A 63 2.72 8.11 18.63
N ASP A 64 2.51 7.26 19.62
CA ASP A 64 3.36 7.18 20.83
C ASP A 64 4.79 6.69 20.54
N ARG A 65 5.02 6.17 19.33
CA ARG A 65 6.29 5.56 18.91
C ARG A 65 7.06 6.43 17.93
N LEU A 66 6.47 7.55 17.50
CA LEU A 66 7.11 8.47 16.58
C LEU A 66 8.38 9.07 17.19
N PRO A 67 9.44 9.27 16.38
CA PRO A 67 10.60 10.00 16.85
C PRO A 67 10.20 11.42 17.25
N ALA A 68 10.90 11.98 18.24
CA ALA A 68 10.77 13.40 18.56
C ALA A 68 11.02 14.21 17.28
N MET A 69 10.09 15.11 16.94
CA MET A 69 10.27 15.98 15.79
C MET A 69 11.58 16.76 15.95
N ALA A 70 12.53 16.55 15.05
CA ALA A 70 13.69 17.42 14.97
C ALA A 70 13.15 18.85 14.78
N SER A 71 13.50 19.78 15.68
CA SER A 71 13.09 21.17 15.50
C SER A 71 13.61 21.64 14.15
N ALA A 72 12.70 22.06 13.29
CA ALA A 72 13.04 22.70 12.03
C ALA A 72 13.87 23.94 12.36
N THR A 73 15.19 23.79 12.32
CA THR A 73 16.11 24.91 12.29
C THR A 73 16.19 25.31 10.82
N ALA A 74 15.77 26.56 10.58
CA ALA A 74 15.72 27.21 9.28
C ALA A 74 17.06 27.24 8.56
#